data_AF-A0ABD0YSA3-F1
#
_entry.id   AF-A0ABD0YSA3-F1
#
_cell.length_a   1.000
_cell.length_b   1.000
_cell.length_c   1.000
_cell.angle_alpha   90.00
_cell.angle_beta   90.00
_cell.angle_gamma   90.00
#
_symmetry.space_group_name_H-M   'P 1'
#
loop_
_entity.id
_entity.type
_entity.pdbx_description
1 polymer ?
#
loop_
_entity_poly.entity_id
_entity_poly.type
_entity_poly.pdbx_seq_one_letter_code
_entity_poly.pdbx_strand_id
1 'polypeptide(L)'
;MRALYQTIEEGKLGIFESPTGTGKSLSLICGSLKWLTDHYKREREELSLNLANLKIDEEPDCSDWLSAQIKEKEKEMVKRELERKLLIINKRDDKIRNIRRQNKEKVSQIGCTR
;
A
#
# COMPACT_ATOMS: atom_id res chain seq x y z
N MET A 1 -15.68 15.20 4.41
CA MET A 1 -14.42 14.60 3.93
C MET A 1 -14.56 13.42 2.97
N ARG A 2 -15.73 12.77 2.84
CA ARG A 2 -15.93 11.70 1.82
C ARG A 2 -15.66 12.18 0.40
N ALA A 3 -16.10 13.39 0.06
CA ALA A 3 -15.84 14.01 -1.24
C ALA A 3 -14.34 14.13 -1.54
N LEU A 4 -13.52 14.64 -0.59
CA LEU A 4 -12.06 14.69 -0.75
C LEU A 4 -11.47 13.30 -0.96
N TYR A 5 -11.84 12.33 -0.12
CA TYR A 5 -11.33 10.97 -0.24
C TYR A 5 -11.61 10.40 -1.64
N GLN A 6 -12.85 10.54 -2.12
CA GLN A 6 -13.27 10.07 -3.43
C GLN A 6 -12.57 10.82 -4.57
N THR A 7 -12.37 12.13 -4.45
CA THR A 7 -11.61 12.92 -5.44
C THR A 7 -10.18 12.42 -5.55
N ILE A 8 -9.51 12.12 -4.43
CA ILE A 8 -8.16 11.58 -4.44
C ILE A 8 -8.16 10.16 -5.03
N GLU A 9 -9.13 9.33 -4.66
CA GLU A 9 -9.29 7.97 -5.20
C GLU A 9 -9.45 7.94 -6.72
N GLU A 10 -10.25 8.86 -7.26
CA GLU A 10 -10.52 8.96 -8.69
C GLU A 10 -9.43 9.74 -9.46
N GLY A 11 -8.43 10.30 -8.77
CA GLY A 11 -7.37 11.12 -9.38
C GLY A 11 -7.88 12.42 -10.02
N LYS A 12 -9.00 12.97 -9.52
CA LYS A 12 -9.67 14.14 -10.11
C LYS A 12 -9.30 15.45 -9.42
N LEU A 13 -9.61 16.57 -10.06
CA LEU A 13 -9.57 17.90 -9.44
C LEU A 13 -10.83 18.13 -8.59
N GLY A 14 -10.66 18.56 -7.34
CA GLY A 14 -11.78 18.91 -6.45
C GLY A 14 -11.60 20.29 -5.84
N ILE A 15 -12.66 21.10 -5.90
CA ILE A 15 -12.72 22.43 -5.28
C ILE A 15 -13.53 22.29 -4.00
N PHE A 16 -12.92 22.59 -2.85
CA PHE A 16 -13.52 22.41 -1.54
C PHE A 16 -13.62 23.74 -0.79
N GLU A 17 -14.84 24.23 -0.64
CA GLU A 17 -15.13 25.34 0.25
C GLU A 17 -15.53 24.85 1.64
N SER A 18 -15.25 25.65 2.66
CA SER A 18 -15.82 25.43 3.99
C SER A 18 -15.96 26.76 4.74
N PRO A 19 -16.76 26.81 5.82
CA PRO A 19 -16.90 28.01 6.65
C PRO A 19 -15.58 28.39 7.35
N THR A 20 -15.40 29.67 7.65
CA THR A 20 -14.20 30.16 8.37
C THR A 20 -14.17 29.59 9.80
N GLY A 21 -12.99 29.19 10.28
CA GLY A 21 -12.81 28.68 11.65
C GLY A 21 -13.04 27.18 11.86
N THR A 22 -13.48 26.41 10.86
CA THR A 22 -13.75 24.95 11.00
C THR A 22 -12.55 24.06 10.68
N GLY A 23 -11.31 24.55 10.82
CA GLY A 23 -10.11 23.72 10.65
C GLY A 23 -9.94 23.13 9.24
N LYS A 24 -10.03 23.96 8.19
CA LYS A 24 -9.76 23.59 6.78
C LYS A 24 -8.52 22.73 6.62
N SER A 25 -7.39 23.24 7.10
CA SER A 25 -6.09 22.60 6.98
C SER A 25 -6.08 21.23 7.66
N LEU A 26 -6.62 21.15 8.88
CA LEU A 26 -6.68 19.90 9.62
C LEU A 26 -7.58 18.88 8.92
N SER A 27 -8.75 19.31 8.44
CA SER A 27 -9.69 18.43 7.73
C SER A 27 -9.12 17.87 6.43
N LEU A 28 -8.39 18.70 5.67
CA LEU A 28 -7.66 18.27 4.47
C LEU A 28 -6.55 17.28 4.84
N ILE A 29 -5.69 17.62 5.80
CA ILE A 29 -4.57 16.76 6.23
C ILE A 29 -5.10 15.40 6.73
N CYS A 30 -6.09 15.39 7.62
CA CYS A 30 -6.66 14.15 8.15
C CYS A 30 -7.32 13.31 7.06
N GLY A 31 -8.03 13.93 6.12
CA GLY A 31 -8.63 13.22 4.99
C GLY A 31 -7.59 12.59 4.07
N SER A 32 -6.54 13.34 3.70
CA SER A 32 -5.45 12.85 2.86
C SER A 32 -4.63 11.75 3.53
N LEU A 33 -4.32 11.89 4.83
CA LEU A 33 -3.58 10.88 5.58
C LEU A 33 -4.39 9.58 5.75
N LYS A 34 -5.71 9.71 5.96
CA LYS A 34 -6.61 8.55 6.02
C LYS A 34 -6.63 7.80 4.69
N TRP A 35 -6.81 8.52 3.59
CA TRP A 35 -6.74 7.95 2.24
C TRP A 35 -5.40 7.24 2.01
N LEU A 36 -4.28 7.89 2.33
CA LEU A 36 -2.95 7.33 2.13
C LEU A 36 -2.73 6.03 2.92
N THR A 37 -3.20 5.98 4.16
CA THR A 37 -3.10 4.79 5.01
C THR A 37 -3.93 3.63 4.45
N ASP A 38 -5.16 3.91 4.00
CA ASP A 38 -6.04 2.91 3.42
C ASP A 38 -5.54 2.43 2.05
N HIS A 39 -4.95 3.32 1.24
CA HIS A 39 -4.32 3.00 -0.03
C HIS A 39 -3.17 2.00 0.16
N TYR A 40 -2.24 2.25 1.09
CA TYR A 40 -1.15 1.32 1.35
C TYR A 40 -1.63 -0.04 1.87
N LYS A 41 -2.73 -0.07 2.63
CA LYS A 41 -3.33 -1.33 3.08
C LYS A 41 -3.88 -2.14 1.90
N ARG A 42 -4.63 -1.49 1.00
CA ARG A 42 -5.19 -2.13 -0.20
C ARG A 42 -4.11 -2.61 -1.15
N GLU A 43 -3.10 -1.79 -1.43
CA GLU A 43 -1.96 -2.17 -2.29
C GLU A 43 -1.28 -3.46 -1.79
N ARG A 44 -1.14 -3.61 -0.46
CA ARG A 44 -0.58 -4.83 0.13
C ARG A 44 -1.49 -6.05 -0.02
N GLU A 45 -2.79 -5.88 0.17
CA GLU A 45 -3.78 -6.95 0.01
C GLU A 45 -3.86 -7.40 -1.45
N GLU A 46 -3.83 -6.47 -2.40
CA GLU A 46 -3.81 -6.79 -3.83
C GLU A 46 -2.53 -7.54 -4.22
N LEU A 47 -1.36 -7.09 -3.77
CA LEU A 47 -0.10 -7.78 -4.05
C LEU A 47 -0.07 -9.20 -3.46
N SER A 48 -0.63 -9.40 -2.26
CA SER A 48 -0.68 -10.73 -1.63
C SER A 48 -1.65 -11.67 -2.35
N LEU A 49 -2.82 -11.17 -2.77
CA LEU A 49 -3.80 -11.92 -3.56
C LEU A 49 -3.24 -12.29 -4.94
N ASN A 50 -2.60 -11.35 -5.63
CA ASN A 50 -1.98 -11.62 -6.93
C ASN A 50 -0.90 -12.71 -6.84
N LEU A 51 -0.09 -12.71 -5.78
CA LEU A 51 0.90 -13.76 -5.55
C LEU A 51 0.26 -15.11 -5.21
N ALA A 52 -0.86 -15.12 -4.49
CA ALA A 52 -1.60 -16.34 -4.19
C ALA A 52 -2.22 -16.95 -5.46
N ASN A 53 -2.84 -16.13 -6.30
CA ASN A 53 -3.44 -16.56 -7.58
C ASN A 53 -2.40 -17.16 -8.53
N LEU A 54 -1.17 -16.63 -8.56
CA LEU A 54 -0.06 -17.17 -9.35
C LEU A 54 0.42 -18.57 -8.91
N LYS A 55 0.07 -19.02 -7.69
CA LYS A 55 0.45 -20.34 -7.17
C LYS A 55 -0.62 -21.42 -7.43
N ILE A 56 -1.83 -21.02 -7.80
CA ILE A 56 -2.91 -21.95 -8.12
C ILE A 56 -2.73 -22.28 -9.61
N ASP A 57 -1.94 -23.30 -9.91
CA ASP A 57 -1.78 -23.78 -11.27
C ASP A 57 -2.99 -24.64 -11.68
N GLU A 58 -3.67 -24.24 -12.74
CA GLU A 58 -4.49 -25.14 -13.55
C GLU A 58 -3.55 -26.06 -14.35
N GLU A 59 -3.83 -27.37 -14.34
CA GLU A 59 -3.04 -28.37 -15.06
C GLU A 59 -2.94 -28.02 -16.56
N PRO A 60 -1.73 -27.97 -17.13
CA PRO A 60 -1.56 -27.61 -18.53
C PRO A 60 -2.09 -28.71 -19.45
N ASP A 61 -2.95 -28.30 -20.39
CA ASP A 61 -3.34 -29.11 -21.55
C ASP A 61 -2.08 -29.51 -22.33
N CYS A 62 -1.75 -30.80 -22.30
CA CYS A 62 -0.44 -31.35 -22.68
C CYS A 62 -0.11 -31.32 -24.19
N SER A 63 -0.89 -30.61 -25.01
CA SER A 63 -0.70 -30.63 -26.47
C SER A 63 0.38 -29.67 -27.00
N ASP A 64 0.76 -28.61 -26.26
CA ASP A 64 1.73 -27.61 -26.74
C ASP A 64 2.76 -27.22 -25.66
N TRP A 65 3.89 -27.93 -25.67
CA TRP A 65 4.99 -27.74 -24.71
C TRP A 65 5.69 -26.39 -24.85
N LEU A 66 5.70 -25.78 -26.05
CA LEU A 66 6.36 -24.51 -26.29
C LEU A 66 5.55 -23.36 -25.71
N SER A 67 4.23 -23.36 -25.94
CA SER A 67 3.32 -22.38 -25.33
C SER A 67 3.28 -22.49 -23.81
N ALA A 68 3.39 -23.72 -23.26
CA ALA A 68 3.51 -23.92 -21.81
C ALA A 68 4.77 -23.26 -21.25
N GLN A 69 5.93 -23.45 -21.91
CA GLN A 69 7.20 -22.87 -21.50
C GLN A 69 7.21 -21.33 -21.57
N ILE A 70 6.61 -20.74 -22.61
CA ILE A 70 6.47 -19.28 -22.74
C ILE A 70 5.62 -18.72 -21.60
N LYS A 71 4.46 -19.33 -21.31
CA LYS A 71 3.57 -18.92 -20.21
C LYS A 71 4.25 -19.05 -18.85
N GLU A 72 5.03 -20.11 -18.64
CA GLU A 72 5.78 -20.29 -17.39
C GLU A 72 6.82 -19.18 -17.19
N LYS A 73 7.55 -18.81 -18.26
CA LYS A 73 8.49 -17.69 -18.22
C LYS A 73 7.83 -16.35 -17.93
N GLU A 74 6.65 -16.11 -18.50
CA GLU A 74 5.84 -14.91 -18.22
C GLU A 74 5.39 -14.87 -16.75
N LYS A 75 4.85 -15.98 -16.23
CA LYS A 75 4.48 -16.13 -14.81
C LYS A 75 5.68 -15.87 -13.90
N GLU A 76 6.85 -16.39 -14.24
CA GLU A 76 8.09 -16.20 -13.49
C GLU A 76 8.55 -14.73 -13.48
N MET A 77 8.44 -14.03 -14.61
CA MET A 77 8.74 -12.59 -14.69
C MET A 77 7.80 -11.76 -13.82
N VAL A 78 6.49 -12.02 -13.93
CA VAL A 78 5.45 -11.34 -13.14
C VAL A 78 5.68 -11.58 -11.64
N LYS A 79 5.90 -12.84 -11.25
CA LYS A 79 6.23 -13.21 -9.86
C LYS A 79 7.46 -12.46 -9.34
N ARG A 80 8.56 -12.41 -10.11
CA ARG A 80 9.76 -11.64 -9.74
C ARG A 80 9.48 -10.14 -9.58
N GLU A 81 8.59 -9.57 -10.37
CA GLU A 81 8.20 -8.17 -10.22
C GLU A 81 7.39 -7.93 -8.93
N LEU A 82 6.41 -8.80 -8.65
CA LEU A 82 5.61 -8.77 -7.42
C LEU A 82 6.50 -8.89 -6.17
N GLU A 83 7.45 -9.83 -6.16
CA GLU A 83 8.40 -10.01 -5.06
C GLU A 83 9.27 -8.76 -4.84
N ARG A 84 9.73 -8.10 -5.91
CA ARG A 84 10.47 -6.83 -5.81
C ARG A 84 9.62 -5.72 -5.19
N LYS A 85 8.37 -5.56 -5.63
CA LYS A 85 7.45 -4.56 -5.05
C LYS A 85 7.22 -4.83 -3.56
N LEU A 86 7.02 -6.09 -3.18
CA LEU A 86 6.81 -6.50 -1.80
C LEU A 86 8.05 -6.22 -0.92
N LEU A 87 9.26 -6.44 -1.43
CA LEU A 87 10.50 -6.11 -0.73
C LEU A 87 10.59 -4.60 -0.44
N ILE A 88 10.23 -3.75 -1.40
CA ILE A 88 10.25 -2.29 -1.23
C ILE A 88 9.27 -1.86 -0.14
N ILE A 89 8.06 -2.42 -0.15
CA ILE A 89 7.04 -2.12 0.86
C ILE A 89 7.51 -2.56 2.25
N ASN A 90 8.01 -3.79 2.39
CA ASN A 90 8.52 -4.29 3.67
C ASN A 90 9.67 -3.42 4.23
N LYS A 91 10.60 -3.00 3.37
CA LYS A 91 11.71 -2.11 3.77
C LYS A 91 11.20 -0.76 4.31
N ARG A 92 10.14 -0.21 3.71
CA ARG A 92 9.50 1.02 4.20
C ARG A 92 8.82 0.78 5.55
N ASP A 93 8.12 -0.33 5.71
CA ASP A 93 7.45 -0.71 6.96
C ASP A 93 8.45 -0.89 8.11
N ASP A 94 9.59 -1.54 7.86
CA ASP A 94 10.64 -1.71 8.87
C ASP A 94 11.24 -0.37 9.29
N LYS A 95 11.42 0.56 8.35
CA LYS A 95 11.85 1.93 8.66
C LYS A 95 10.84 2.63 9.55
N ILE A 96 9.54 2.54 9.23
CA ILE A 96 8.47 3.13 10.04
C ILE A 96 8.45 2.50 11.44
N ARG A 97 8.60 1.18 11.54
CA ARG A 97 8.66 0.44 12.81
C ARG A 97 9.83 0.89 13.67
N ASN A 98 11.01 1.07 13.07
CA ASN A 98 12.19 1.59 13.77
C ASN A 98 11.99 3.01 14.30
N ILE A 99 11.39 3.91 13.50
CA ILE A 99 11.06 5.27 13.94
C ILE A 99 10.09 5.24 15.12
N ARG A 100 9.04 4.40 15.06
CA ARG A 100 8.09 4.24 16.17
C ARG A 100 8.76 3.72 17.44
N ARG A 101 9.69 2.77 17.33
CA ARG A 101 10.47 2.26 18.46
C ARG A 101 11.31 3.37 19.09
N GLN A 102 12.08 4.10 18.29
CA GLN A 102 12.90 5.22 18.75
C GLN A 102 12.05 6.31 19.44
N ASN A 103 10.89 6.65 18.87
CA ASN A 103 9.99 7.61 19.49
C ASN A 103 9.43 7.11 20.83
N LYS A 104 9.10 5.82 20.96
CA LYS A 104 8.63 5.23 22.22
C LYS A 104 9.71 5.28 23.30
N GLU A 105 10.96 4.99 22.94
CA GLU A 105 12.11 5.09 23.84
C GLU A 105 12.33 6.54 24.31
N LYS A 106 12.29 7.51 23.39
CA LYS A 106 12.39 8.94 23.72
C LYS A 106 11.27 9.41 24.65
N VAL A 107 10.02 9.03 24.38
CA VAL A 107 8.87 9.38 25.24
C VAL A 107 9.02 8.77 26.64
N SER A 108 9.51 7.53 26.73
CA SER A 108 9.75 6.86 28.02
C SER A 108 10.85 7.54 28.84
N GLN A 109 11.91 8.04 28.18
CA GLN A 109 12.97 8.80 28.85
C GLN A 109 12.46 10.15 29.38
N ILE A 110 11.64 10.86 28.62
CA ILE A 110 11.06 12.16 29.01
C ILE A 110 10.05 12.00 30.16
N GLY A 111 9.26 10.91 30.15
CA GLY A 111 8.29 10.61 31.21
C GLY A 111 8.93 10.20 32.54
N CYS A 112 10.19 9.78 32.56
CA CYS A 112 10.92 9.42 33.77
C CYS A 112 11.65 10.62 34.42
N THR A 113 11.69 11.78 33.75
CA THR A 113 12.35 13.00 34.25
C THR A 113 11.39 14.01 34.89
N ARG A 114 10.16 13.59 35.21
CA ARG A 114 9.11 14.44 35.79
C ARG A 114 8.51 13.82 37.04
#